data_AF-A0A1R1I3N0-F1
#
_entry.id   AF-A0A1R1I3N0-F1
#
_cell.length_a   1.000
_cell.length_b   1.000
_cell.length_c   1.000
_cell.angle_alpha   90.00
_cell.angle_beta   90.00
_cell.angle_gamma   90.00
#
_symmetry.space_group_name_H-M   'P 1'
#
loop_
_entity.id
_entity.type
_entity.pdbx_description
1 polymer ?
#
loop_
_entity_poly.entity_id
_entity_poly.type
_entity_poly.pdbx_seq_one_letter_code
_entity_poly.pdbx_strand_id
1 'polypeptide(L)'
;MTRLRLLIAALIFSGTAAAIAEPASEASIRELLTVTQARELSDGMNTQLDESMSAGIRMALGDRKPTPKQQRAIDNMKDKMLVVMRGELAWERMEPLYIRVYRESLSEEEVAGMLEFYRTPAGQALIRKMPLMMQKIMPEIQGLMSSAMPKMQQAQREFMAEMKAAGE
;
A
#
# COMPACT_ATOMS: atom_id res chain seq x y z
N MET A 1 2.24 -23.85 68.62
CA MET A 1 3.13 -22.68 68.57
C MET A 1 3.91 -22.71 67.26
N THR A 2 3.27 -22.60 66.09
CA THR A 2 2.60 -21.41 65.52
C THR A 2 3.53 -20.27 65.09
N ARG A 3 4.78 -20.54 64.66
CA ARG A 3 5.66 -19.49 64.07
C ARG A 3 6.59 -19.99 62.94
N LEU A 4 6.10 -20.83 62.02
CA LEU A 4 6.90 -21.27 60.86
C LEU A 4 6.13 -21.24 59.52
N ARG A 5 5.05 -20.46 59.42
CA ARG A 5 4.22 -20.36 58.19
C ARG A 5 3.92 -18.92 57.76
N LEU A 6 4.78 -17.96 58.11
CA LEU A 6 4.53 -16.53 57.89
C LEU A 6 5.69 -15.76 57.27
N LEU A 7 6.52 -16.41 56.44
CA LEU A 7 7.58 -15.74 55.65
C LEU A 7 7.63 -16.23 54.19
N ILE A 8 6.51 -16.66 53.63
CA ILE A 8 6.34 -16.92 52.17
C ILE A 8 5.05 -16.23 51.68
N ALA A 9 4.81 -15.00 52.12
CA ALA A 9 3.59 -14.26 51.81
C ALA A 9 3.85 -12.80 51.44
N ALA A 10 5.03 -12.50 50.88
CA ALA A 10 5.35 -11.15 50.41
C ALA A 10 6.39 -11.19 49.27
N LEU A 11 6.03 -11.78 48.12
CA LEU A 11 6.72 -11.55 46.84
C LEU A 11 5.93 -12.07 45.63
N ILE A 12 4.60 -12.04 45.69
CA ILE A 12 3.72 -12.28 44.55
C ILE A 12 2.81 -11.08 44.39
N PHE A 13 3.41 -9.94 44.04
CA PHE A 13 2.68 -8.81 43.46
C PHE A 13 3.61 -7.94 42.61
N SER A 14 4.38 -8.58 41.72
CA SER A 14 4.83 -7.90 40.50
C SER A 14 3.60 -7.85 39.60
N GLY A 15 2.75 -6.84 39.81
CA GLY A 15 1.68 -6.53 38.89
C GLY A 15 2.31 -6.34 37.52
N THR A 16 2.00 -7.23 36.59
CA THR A 16 2.03 -6.90 35.17
C THR A 16 0.95 -5.85 34.98
N ALA A 17 1.25 -4.59 35.32
CA ALA A 17 0.66 -3.50 34.57
C ALA A 17 0.98 -3.85 33.12
N ALA A 18 -0.05 -4.15 32.33
CA ALA A 18 0.11 -4.10 30.89
C ALA A 18 0.64 -2.69 30.64
N ALA A 19 1.95 -2.57 30.42
CA ALA A 19 2.55 -1.32 30.03
C ALA A 19 1.83 -0.98 28.73
N ILE A 20 0.92 0.01 28.79
CA ILE A 20 0.36 0.57 27.58
C ILE A 20 1.58 1.10 26.84
N ALA A 21 1.94 0.43 25.76
CA ALA A 21 3.09 0.79 24.96
C ALA A 21 2.94 2.26 24.58
N GLU A 22 3.96 3.06 24.85
CA GLU A 22 3.91 4.50 24.61
C GLU A 22 3.63 4.72 23.12
N PRO A 23 2.63 5.52 22.74
CA PRO A 23 2.37 5.83 21.34
C PRO A 23 3.62 6.46 20.70
N ALA A 24 3.89 6.11 19.44
CA ALA A 24 5.05 6.66 18.75
C ALA A 24 5.06 8.20 18.75
N SER A 25 6.26 8.75 18.98
CA SER A 25 6.53 10.17 18.96
C SER A 25 6.49 10.70 17.53
N GLU A 26 6.09 11.96 17.38
CA GLU A 26 6.09 12.61 16.07
C GLU A 26 7.50 12.62 15.44
N ALA A 27 8.54 12.79 16.24
CA ALA A 27 9.92 12.80 15.77
C ALA A 27 10.32 11.44 15.17
N SER A 28 10.05 10.34 15.87
CA SER A 28 10.35 8.98 15.40
C SER A 28 9.55 8.63 14.14
N ILE A 29 8.29 9.07 14.04
CA ILE A 29 7.48 8.86 12.84
C ILE A 29 8.03 9.67 11.66
N ARG A 30 8.38 10.96 11.85
CA ARG A 30 8.98 11.77 10.77
C ARG A 30 10.29 11.15 10.27
N GLU A 31 11.09 10.64 11.19
CA GLU A 31 12.31 9.91 10.82
C GLU A 31 11.99 8.65 10.03
N LEU A 32 10.99 7.87 10.44
CA LEU A 32 10.57 6.66 9.73
C LEU A 32 10.08 7.00 8.31
N LEU A 33 9.25 8.04 8.17
CA LEU A 33 8.78 8.53 6.86
C LEU A 33 9.94 8.99 5.97
N THR A 34 10.98 9.59 6.55
CA THR A 34 12.19 10.02 5.83
C THR A 34 13.00 8.81 5.36
N VAL A 35 13.31 7.87 6.26
CA VAL A 35 14.12 6.68 5.95
C VAL A 35 13.42 5.80 4.91
N THR A 36 12.09 5.73 4.94
CA THR A 36 11.28 4.97 3.99
C THR A 36 10.97 5.72 2.69
N GLN A 37 11.45 6.96 2.53
CA GLN A 37 11.24 7.79 1.33
C GLN A 37 9.75 8.00 0.99
N ALA A 38 8.94 8.24 2.02
CA ALA A 38 7.49 8.40 1.88
C ALA A 38 7.09 9.61 1.02
N ARG A 39 7.92 10.66 1.01
CA ARG A 39 7.71 11.84 0.16
C ARG A 39 7.92 11.48 -1.31
N GLU A 40 9.04 10.84 -1.63
CA GLU A 40 9.36 10.42 -3.00
C GLU A 40 8.30 9.46 -3.54
N LEU A 41 7.79 8.55 -2.70
CA LEU A 41 6.67 7.69 -3.05
C LEU A 41 5.40 8.48 -3.36
N SER A 42 5.06 9.48 -2.54
CA SER A 42 3.90 10.36 -2.75
C SER A 42 4.05 11.19 -4.04
N ASP A 43 5.26 11.70 -4.32
CA ASP A 43 5.56 12.42 -5.56
C ASP A 43 5.44 11.51 -6.79
N GLY A 44 5.90 10.25 -6.68
CA GLY A 44 5.72 9.25 -7.73
C GLY A 44 4.24 8.95 -8.03
N MET A 45 3.38 8.93 -7.01
CA MET A 45 1.92 8.79 -7.19
C MET A 45 1.34 9.97 -7.99
N ASN A 46 1.82 11.19 -7.76
CA ASN A 46 1.38 12.37 -8.51
C ASN A 46 1.69 12.28 -10.02
N THR A 47 2.80 11.66 -10.40
CA THR A 47 3.12 11.38 -11.81
C THR A 47 2.17 10.34 -12.39
N GLN A 48 1.90 9.25 -11.65
CA GLN A 48 1.01 8.18 -12.11
C GLN A 48 -0.45 8.65 -12.32
N LEU A 49 -0.91 9.66 -11.56
CA LEU A 49 -2.25 10.22 -11.71
C LEU A 49 -2.51 10.79 -13.10
N ASP A 50 -1.56 11.52 -13.68
CA ASP A 50 -1.72 12.11 -15.02
C ASP A 50 -1.87 11.03 -16.09
N GLU A 51 -1.01 10.02 -16.04
CA GLU A 51 -1.08 8.88 -16.96
C GLU A 51 -2.41 8.13 -16.83
N SER A 52 -2.87 7.91 -15.59
CA SER A 52 -4.12 7.21 -15.30
C SER A 52 -5.34 7.99 -15.80
N MET A 53 -5.37 9.31 -15.56
CA MET A 53 -6.42 10.17 -16.08
C MET A 53 -6.43 10.20 -17.61
N SER A 54 -5.25 10.30 -18.22
CA SER A 54 -5.10 10.27 -19.67
C SER A 54 -5.57 8.94 -20.25
N ALA A 55 -5.27 7.81 -19.60
CA ALA A 55 -5.78 6.49 -19.99
C ALA A 55 -7.31 6.40 -19.85
N GLY A 56 -7.88 6.92 -18.76
CA GLY A 56 -9.33 6.97 -18.56
C GLY A 56 -10.06 7.80 -19.62
N ILE A 57 -9.50 8.95 -19.99
CA ILE A 57 -10.04 9.78 -21.08
C ILE A 57 -10.01 9.02 -22.41
N ARG A 58 -8.89 8.38 -22.76
CA ARG A 58 -8.79 7.57 -23.99
C ARG A 58 -9.82 6.45 -24.02
N MET A 59 -10.00 5.76 -22.90
CA MET A 59 -10.99 4.69 -22.76
C MET A 59 -12.42 5.21 -22.93
N ALA A 60 -12.74 6.37 -22.34
CA ALA A 60 -14.06 6.99 -22.45
C ALA A 60 -14.38 7.49 -23.87
N LEU A 61 -13.37 7.95 -24.61
CA LEU A 61 -13.51 8.36 -26.01
C LEU A 61 -13.64 7.18 -26.96
N GLY A 62 -12.98 6.05 -26.65
CA GLY A 62 -12.87 4.92 -27.57
C GLY A 62 -12.21 5.36 -28.88
N ASP A 63 -12.83 5.01 -30.02
CA ASP A 63 -12.35 5.39 -31.35
C ASP A 63 -12.75 6.81 -31.78
N ARG A 64 -13.51 7.54 -30.95
CA ARG A 64 -13.98 8.89 -31.29
C ARG A 64 -12.83 9.87 -31.25
N LYS A 65 -12.61 10.58 -32.36
CA LYS A 65 -11.65 11.68 -32.44
C LYS A 65 -12.34 12.99 -32.03
N PRO A 66 -11.94 13.64 -30.93
CA PRO A 66 -12.50 14.93 -30.54
C PRO A 66 -12.23 15.99 -31.60
N THR A 67 -13.19 16.88 -31.81
CA THR A 67 -12.92 18.14 -32.53
C THR A 67 -11.92 18.99 -31.75
N PRO A 68 -11.24 19.97 -32.38
CA PRO A 68 -10.31 20.84 -31.66
C PRO A 68 -10.92 21.56 -30.45
N LYS A 69 -12.22 21.91 -30.52
CA LYS A 69 -12.93 22.54 -29.38
C LYS A 69 -13.17 21.54 -28.23
N GLN A 70 -13.50 20.29 -28.55
CA GLN A 70 -13.67 19.23 -27.55
C GLN A 70 -12.33 18.85 -26.91
N GLN A 71 -11.26 18.75 -27.71
CA GLN A 71 -9.92 18.46 -27.18
C GLN A 71 -9.50 19.52 -26.15
N ARG A 72 -9.65 20.81 -26.48
CA ARG A 72 -9.38 21.90 -25.52
C ARG A 72 -10.23 21.79 -24.24
N ALA A 73 -11.49 21.39 -24.35
CA ALA A 73 -12.34 21.20 -23.17
C ALA A 73 -11.87 20.03 -22.30
N ILE A 74 -11.44 18.93 -22.92
CA ILE A 74 -10.85 17.77 -22.25
C ILE A 74 -9.56 18.14 -21.54
N ASP A 75 -8.64 18.83 -22.23
CA ASP A 75 -7.36 19.27 -21.66
C ASP A 75 -7.58 20.20 -20.47
N ASN A 76 -8.46 21.21 -20.61
CA ASN A 76 -8.82 22.12 -19.52
C ASN A 76 -9.43 21.39 -18.31
N MET A 77 -10.26 20.37 -18.53
CA MET A 77 -10.83 19.57 -17.45
C MET A 77 -9.75 18.75 -16.76
N LYS A 78 -8.88 18.08 -17.53
CA LYS A 78 -7.75 17.29 -17.01
C LYS A 78 -6.85 18.15 -16.13
N ASP A 79 -6.45 19.31 -16.61
CA ASP A 79 -5.55 20.22 -15.88
C ASP A 79 -6.17 20.69 -14.57
N LYS A 80 -7.45 21.09 -14.58
CA LYS A 80 -8.16 21.47 -13.35
C LYS A 80 -8.21 20.34 -12.33
N MET A 81 -8.53 19.13 -12.78
CA MET A 81 -8.57 17.96 -11.91
C MET A 81 -7.17 17.62 -11.36
N LEU A 82 -6.14 17.68 -12.18
CA LEU A 82 -4.75 17.44 -11.75
C LEU A 82 -4.30 18.47 -10.71
N VAL A 83 -4.62 19.76 -10.89
CA VAL A 83 -4.32 20.80 -9.91
C VAL A 83 -4.98 20.49 -8.57
N VAL A 84 -6.27 20.12 -8.58
CA VAL A 84 -7.01 19.77 -7.36
C VAL A 84 -6.39 18.53 -6.69
N MET A 85 -6.19 17.45 -7.44
CA MET A 85 -5.67 16.19 -6.89
C MET A 85 -4.25 16.35 -6.35
N ARG A 86 -3.36 17.01 -7.08
CA ARG A 86 -1.99 17.28 -6.61
C ARG A 86 -1.98 18.16 -5.36
N GLY A 87 -2.92 19.10 -5.24
CA GLY A 87 -3.06 19.93 -4.04
C GLY A 87 -3.53 19.13 -2.82
N GLU A 88 -4.46 18.19 -2.99
CA GLU A 88 -4.93 17.33 -1.90
C GLU A 88 -3.89 16.26 -1.49
N LEU A 89 -3.09 15.79 -2.45
CA LEU A 89 -2.05 14.78 -2.25
C LEU A 89 -0.65 15.38 -2.04
N ALA A 90 -0.57 16.70 -1.89
CA ALA A 90 0.68 17.38 -1.56
C ALA A 90 1.22 16.88 -0.22
N TRP A 91 2.55 16.76 -0.13
CA TRP A 91 3.22 16.25 1.08
C TRP A 91 2.82 17.04 2.32
N GLU A 92 2.64 18.35 2.20
CA GLU A 92 2.25 19.25 3.28
C GLU A 92 0.88 18.90 3.89
N ARG A 93 -0.01 18.26 3.13
CA ARG A 93 -1.32 17.77 3.61
C ARG A 93 -1.26 16.32 4.06
N MET A 94 -0.44 15.51 3.40
CA MET A 94 -0.30 14.07 3.66
C MET A 94 0.54 13.77 4.91
N GLU A 95 1.60 14.53 5.18
CA GLU A 95 2.49 14.29 6.32
C GLU A 95 1.77 14.34 7.68
N PRO A 96 0.95 15.36 7.99
CA PRO A 96 0.19 15.37 9.25
C PRO A 96 -0.79 14.19 9.37
N LEU A 97 -1.35 13.72 8.25
CA LEU A 97 -2.20 12.54 8.21
C LEU A 97 -1.40 11.27 8.55
N TYR A 98 -0.23 11.08 7.92
CA TYR A 98 0.67 9.96 8.24
C TYR A 98 1.09 9.97 9.70
N ILE A 99 1.53 11.11 10.22
CA ILE A 99 1.93 11.25 11.63
C ILE A 99 0.80 10.82 12.56
N ARG A 100 -0.42 11.33 12.33
CA ARG A 100 -1.58 10.97 13.15
C ARG A 100 -1.86 9.47 13.10
N VAL A 101 -1.97 8.89 11.91
CA VAL A 101 -2.31 7.47 11.72
C VAL A 101 -1.25 6.54 12.31
N TYR A 102 0.04 6.86 12.13
CA TYR A 102 1.13 6.06 12.70
C TYR A 102 1.12 6.13 14.22
N ARG A 103 0.91 7.31 14.81
CA ARG A 103 0.80 7.48 16.26
C ARG A 103 -0.40 6.75 16.87
N GLU A 104 -1.51 6.66 16.14
CA GLU A 104 -2.70 5.90 16.55
C GLU A 104 -2.51 4.39 16.42
N SER A 105 -1.57 3.93 15.58
CA SER A 105 -1.42 2.52 15.19
C SER A 105 -0.18 1.84 15.76
N LEU A 106 0.87 2.59 16.08
CA LEU A 106 2.18 2.06 16.44
C LEU A 106 2.66 2.66 17.76
N SER A 107 3.31 1.81 18.54
CA SER A 107 4.10 2.22 19.70
C SER A 107 5.48 2.75 19.29
N GLU A 108 6.10 3.49 20.21
CA GLU A 108 7.47 3.99 20.04
C GLU A 108 8.47 2.84 19.85
N GLU A 109 8.29 1.73 20.57
CA GLU A 109 9.15 0.53 20.45
C GLU A 109 9.08 -0.08 19.03
N GLU A 110 7.87 -0.19 18.47
CA GLU A 110 7.68 -0.73 17.12
C GLU A 110 8.31 0.18 16.06
N VAL A 111 8.11 1.50 16.18
CA VAL A 111 8.73 2.47 15.26
C VAL A 111 10.26 2.45 15.39
N ALA A 112 10.80 2.36 16.60
CA ALA A 112 12.24 2.24 16.83
C ALA A 112 12.83 0.97 16.18
N GLY A 113 12.16 -0.18 16.33
CA GLY A 113 12.57 -1.43 15.68
C GLY A 113 12.52 -1.35 14.15
N MET A 114 11.48 -0.69 13.59
CA MET A 114 11.41 -0.42 12.15
C MET A 114 12.57 0.45 11.69
N LEU A 115 12.89 1.52 12.42
CA LEU A 115 14.01 2.42 12.10
C LEU A 115 15.35 1.70 12.15
N GLU A 116 15.59 0.87 13.16
CA GLU A 116 16.79 0.05 13.26
C GLU A 116 16.97 -0.81 12.01
N PHE A 117 15.93 -1.55 11.62
CA PHE A 117 15.96 -2.38 10.42
C PHE A 117 16.15 -1.57 9.13
N TYR A 118 15.35 -0.53 8.93
CA TYR A 118 15.39 0.24 7.68
C TYR A 118 16.66 1.05 7.48
N ARG A 119 17.43 1.32 8.54
CA ARG A 119 18.77 1.92 8.43
C ARG A 119 19.84 0.91 7.98
N THR A 120 19.59 -0.39 8.10
CA THR A 120 20.55 -1.41 7.61
C THR A 120 20.68 -1.39 6.08
N PRO A 121 21.80 -1.87 5.52
CA PRO A 121 21.93 -2.04 4.06
C PRO A 121 20.82 -2.91 3.45
N ALA A 122 20.35 -3.92 4.19
CA ALA A 122 19.27 -4.80 3.74
C ALA A 122 17.91 -4.09 3.74
N GLY A 123 17.57 -3.36 4.82
CA GLY A 123 16.34 -2.57 4.89
C GLY A 123 16.28 -1.48 3.82
N GLN A 124 17.39 -0.78 3.61
CA GLN A 124 17.54 0.18 2.52
C GLN A 124 17.41 -0.45 1.12
N ALA A 125 17.96 -1.65 0.93
CA ALA A 125 17.79 -2.39 -0.32
C ALA A 125 16.33 -2.79 -0.53
N LEU A 126 15.61 -3.20 0.53
CA LEU A 126 14.19 -3.53 0.46
C LEU A 126 13.37 -2.31 0.01
N ILE A 127 13.54 -1.15 0.64
CA ILE A 127 12.82 0.08 0.27
C ILE A 127 13.01 0.40 -1.23
N ARG A 128 14.27 0.37 -1.72
CA ARG A 128 14.56 0.68 -3.13
C ARG A 128 14.10 -0.39 -4.12
N LYS A 129 14.14 -1.67 -3.74
CA LYS A 129 13.91 -2.78 -4.68
C LYS A 129 12.48 -3.29 -4.66
N MET A 130 11.70 -3.07 -3.60
CA MET A 130 10.31 -3.51 -3.51
C MET A 130 9.46 -3.05 -4.71
N PRO A 131 9.46 -1.76 -5.10
CA PRO A 131 8.72 -1.31 -6.29
C PRO A 131 9.21 -1.98 -7.57
N LEU A 132 10.52 -2.15 -7.73
CA LEU A 132 11.13 -2.77 -8.90
C LEU A 132 10.81 -4.27 -9.00
N MET A 133 10.73 -4.96 -7.86
CA MET A 133 10.30 -6.36 -7.82
C MET A 133 8.84 -6.48 -8.26
N MET A 134 7.95 -5.62 -7.76
CA MET A 134 6.56 -5.60 -8.21
C MET A 134 6.43 -5.32 -9.70
N GLN A 135 7.19 -4.35 -10.23
CA GLN A 135 7.24 -4.06 -11.68
C GLN A 135 7.70 -5.28 -12.51
N LYS A 136 8.59 -6.11 -11.96
CA LYS A 136 9.05 -7.34 -12.64
C LYS A 136 8.08 -8.51 -12.50
N ILE A 137 7.36 -8.61 -11.39
CA ILE A 137 6.42 -9.72 -11.13
C ILE A 137 5.15 -9.59 -11.99
N MET A 138 4.67 -8.37 -12.22
CA MET A 138 3.40 -8.16 -12.93
C MET A 138 3.37 -8.76 -14.35
N PRO A 139 4.40 -8.57 -15.21
CA PRO A 139 4.46 -9.23 -16.51
C PRO A 139 4.50 -10.77 -16.43
N GLU A 140 5.17 -11.32 -15.41
CA GLU A 140 5.23 -12.77 -15.20
C GLU A 140 3.85 -13.35 -14.88
N ILE A 141 3.10 -12.68 -13.99
CA ILE A 141 1.70 -13.05 -13.71
C ILE A 141 0.86 -12.99 -14.98
N GLN A 142 1.04 -11.95 -15.80
CA GLN A 142 0.33 -11.84 -17.07
C GLN A 142 0.67 -12.99 -18.02
N GLY A 143 1.94 -13.39 -18.11
CA GLY A 143 2.39 -14.54 -18.90
C GLY A 143 1.80 -15.87 -18.42
N LEU A 144 1.69 -16.06 -17.10
CA LEU A 144 1.02 -17.22 -16.50
C LEU A 144 -0.46 -17.26 -16.88
N MET A 145 -1.16 -16.12 -16.80
CA MET A 145 -2.57 -16.03 -17.17
C MET A 145 -2.78 -16.32 -18.67
N SER A 146 -1.93 -15.77 -19.55
CA SER A 146 -1.98 -16.08 -20.99
C SER A 146 -1.78 -17.57 -21.27
N SER A 147 -0.88 -18.22 -20.53
CA SER A 147 -0.62 -19.67 -20.66
C SER A 147 -1.74 -20.54 -20.10
N ALA A 148 -2.56 -20.02 -19.18
CA ALA A 148 -3.72 -20.70 -18.62
C ALA A 148 -4.94 -20.68 -19.56
N MET A 149 -5.06 -19.69 -20.45
CA MET A 149 -6.22 -19.52 -21.35
C MET A 149 -6.56 -20.77 -22.18
N PRO A 150 -5.60 -21.47 -22.83
CA PRO A 150 -5.91 -22.69 -23.57
C PRO A 150 -6.45 -23.81 -22.68
N LYS A 151 -5.93 -23.94 -21.45
CA LYS A 151 -6.40 -24.93 -20.47
C LYS A 151 -7.82 -24.62 -20.01
N MET A 152 -8.15 -23.34 -19.80
CA MET A 152 -9.51 -22.92 -19.49
C MET A 152 -10.47 -23.22 -20.64
N GLN A 153 -10.07 -22.97 -21.89
CA GLN A 153 -10.86 -23.32 -23.06
C GLN A 153 -11.07 -24.84 -23.19
N GLN A 154 -10.07 -25.64 -22.84
CA GLN A 154 -10.21 -27.10 -22.80
C GLN A 154 -11.22 -27.54 -21.74
N ALA A 155 -11.10 -27.06 -20.51
CA ALA A 155 -12.04 -27.37 -19.44
C ALA A 155 -13.49 -26.98 -19.82
N GLN A 156 -13.68 -25.85 -20.49
CA GLN A 156 -15.00 -25.45 -21.01
C GLN A 156 -15.53 -26.43 -22.07
N ARG A 157 -14.68 -26.91 -22.98
CA ARG A 157 -15.08 -27.90 -23.99
C ARG A 157 -15.47 -29.24 -23.36
N GLU A 158 -14.70 -29.70 -22.39
CA GLU A 158 -14.96 -30.94 -21.64
C GLU A 158 -16.30 -30.84 -20.89
N PHE A 159 -16.52 -29.74 -20.17
CA PHE A 159 -17.79 -29.47 -19.50
C PHE A 159 -18.99 -29.50 -20.48
N MET A 160 -18.88 -28.85 -21.64
CA MET A 160 -19.96 -28.85 -22.64
C MET A 160 -20.23 -30.25 -23.20
N ALA A 161 -19.21 -31.09 -23.36
CA ALA A 161 -19.36 -32.47 -23.80
C ALA A 161 -20.07 -33.32 -22.73
N GLU A 162 -19.68 -33.19 -21.45
CA GLU A 162 -20.34 -33.86 -20.33
C GLU A 162 -21.82 -33.46 -20.21
N MET A 163 -22.12 -32.17 -20.31
CA MET A 163 -23.49 -31.65 -20.27
C MET A 163 -24.36 -32.20 -21.41
N LYS A 164 -23.80 -32.33 -22.62
CA LYS A 164 -24.51 -32.94 -23.75
C LYS A 164 -24.81 -34.41 -23.48
N ALA A 165 -23.82 -35.16 -22.99
CA ALA A 165 -23.97 -36.58 -22.70
C ALA A 165 -24.94 -36.87 -21.54
N ALA A 166 -25.05 -35.97 -20.56
CA ALA A 166 -25.98 -36.10 -19.43
C ALA A 166 -27.43 -35.73 -19.77
N GLY A 167 -27.67 -35.08 -20.92
CA GLY A 167 -29.00 -34.71 -21.41
C GLY A 167 -29.59 -35.68 -22.44
N GLU A 168 -28.83 -36.72 -22.82
CA GLU A 168 -29.25 -37.86 -23.65
C GLU A 168 -29.65 -39.06 -22.77
#